data_AF-A0A6A5HX87-F1
#
_entry.id   AF-A0A6A5HX87-F1
#
_cell.length_a   1.000
_cell.length_b   1.000
_cell.length_c   1.000
_cell.angle_alpha   90.00
_cell.angle_beta   90.00
_cell.angle_gamma   90.00
#
_symmetry.space_group_name_H-M   'P 1'
#
loop_
_entity.id
_entity.type
_entity.pdbx_description
1 polymer ?
#
loop_
_entity_poly.entity_id
_entity_poly.type
_entity_poly.pdbx_seq_one_letter_code
_entity_poly.pdbx_strand_id
1 'polypeptide(L)'
;MSTRELISEDEKWCVIDYIDSLPYFKRFDGVQKKEIHRLLIHSYYEYMGGFDSKKALLWSNPPGDDYVFNIHPFDQPFLDSPQLICWYQKLLRDGQDKKILAVFTNFKDARSSWIL
;
A
#
# COMPACT_ATOMS: atom_id res chain seq x y z
N MET A 1 -6.03 1.94 8.22
CA MET A 1 -5.16 0.92 7.60
C MET A 1 -5.01 -0.21 8.59
N SER A 2 -5.28 -1.44 8.17
CA SER A 2 -5.03 -2.66 8.95
C SER A 2 -3.82 -3.39 8.39
N THR A 3 -3.00 -3.93 9.27
CA THR A 3 -1.74 -4.58 8.91
C THR A 3 -1.53 -5.84 9.74
N ARG A 4 -0.75 -6.78 9.19
CA ARG A 4 -0.30 -7.97 9.90
C ARG A 4 1.15 -8.30 9.58
N GLU A 5 1.81 -8.97 10.52
CA GLU A 5 3.16 -9.48 10.36
C GLU A 5 3.09 -11.00 10.17
N LEU A 6 3.80 -11.52 9.17
CA LEU A 6 3.99 -12.96 8.99
C LEU A 6 5.43 -13.30 9.31
N ILE A 7 5.61 -14.23 10.25
CA ILE A 7 6.91 -14.66 10.73
C ILE A 7 7.08 -16.12 10.34
N SER A 8 8.13 -16.42 9.58
CA SER A 8 8.67 -17.77 9.38
C SER A 8 10.04 -17.88 10.06
N GLU A 9 10.64 -19.07 10.03
CA GLU A 9 11.94 -19.31 10.69
C GLU A 9 13.04 -18.35 10.21
N ASP A 10 13.07 -18.01 8.92
CA ASP A 10 14.11 -17.17 8.31
C ASP A 10 13.61 -15.82 7.78
N GLU A 11 12.29 -15.60 7.72
CA GLU A 11 11.73 -14.44 7.06
C GLU A 11 10.62 -13.76 7.85
N LYS A 12 10.66 -12.43 7.82
CA LYS A 12 9.61 -11.58 8.37
C LYS A 12 9.01 -10.73 7.26
N TRP A 13 7.69 -10.83 7.12
CA TRP A 13 6.91 -10.11 6.12
C TRP A 13 5.95 -9.15 6.80
N CYS A 14 5.85 -7.94 6.26
CA CYS A 14 4.78 -7.02 6.61
C CYS A 14 3.68 -7.05 5.53
N VAL A 15 2.44 -7.14 5.95
CA VAL A 15 1.28 -7.21 5.04
C VAL A 15 0.34 -6.07 5.37
N ILE A 16 -0.12 -5.37 4.34
CA ILE A 16 -1.23 -4.43 4.45
C ILE A 16 -2.48 -5.17 4.01
N ASP A 17 -3.41 -5.40 4.94
CA ASP A 17 -4.65 -6.13 4.65
C ASP A 17 -5.69 -5.19 4.04
N TYR A 18 -5.89 -4.02 4.65
CA TYR A 18 -6.90 -3.04 4.21
C TYR A 18 -6.40 -1.60 4.35
N ILE A 19 -6.67 -0.80 3.34
CA ILE A 19 -6.57 0.67 3.40
C ILE A 19 -7.93 1.22 3.01
N ASP A 20 -8.42 2.16 3.82
CA ASP A 20 -9.70 2.80 3.60
C ASP A 20 -9.63 4.28 4.00
N SER A 21 -10.49 5.11 3.41
CA SER A 21 -10.45 6.56 3.63
C SER A 21 -11.77 7.27 3.30
N LEU A 22 -12.10 8.29 4.08
CA LEU A 22 -13.19 9.23 3.80
C LEU A 22 -12.72 10.48 3.05
N PRO A 23 -13.58 11.21 2.32
CA PRO A 23 -13.16 12.27 1.41
C PRO A 23 -12.99 13.63 2.12
N TYR A 24 -13.22 13.66 3.44
CA TYR A 24 -13.31 14.89 4.22
C TYR A 24 -11.96 15.54 4.58
N PHE A 25 -10.84 14.96 4.16
CA PHE A 25 -9.52 15.57 4.37
C PHE A 25 -9.47 16.92 3.65
N LYS A 26 -9.45 18.00 4.43
CA LYS A 26 -9.29 19.36 3.91
C LYS A 26 -7.84 19.57 3.54
N ARG A 27 -7.60 20.05 2.32
CA ARG A 27 -6.26 20.45 1.88
C ARG A 27 -5.71 21.48 2.86
N PHE A 28 -4.48 21.27 3.30
CA PHE A 28 -3.75 22.17 4.18
C PHE A 28 -2.39 22.43 3.54
N ASP A 29 -2.00 23.70 3.42
CA ASP A 29 -0.71 24.12 2.85
C ASP A 29 -0.34 23.46 1.51
N GLY A 30 -1.32 23.30 0.62
CA GLY A 30 -1.13 22.69 -0.70
C GLY A 30 -1.04 21.15 -0.71
N VAL A 31 -1.03 20.51 0.46
CA VAL A 31 -0.95 19.06 0.59
C VAL A 31 -2.29 18.42 0.24
N GLN A 32 -2.26 17.43 -0.67
CA GLN A 32 -3.45 16.70 -1.09
C GLN A 32 -3.65 15.41 -0.27
N LYS A 33 -4.90 14.98 -0.10
CA LYS A 33 -5.26 13.71 0.57
C LYS A 33 -4.41 12.51 0.09
N LYS A 34 -4.21 12.40 -1.22
CA LYS A 34 -3.40 11.33 -1.84
C LYS A 34 -1.94 11.31 -1.36
N GLU A 35 -1.37 12.48 -1.05
CA GLU A 35 0.01 12.60 -0.58
C GLU A 35 0.13 12.13 0.86
N ILE A 36 -0.88 12.39 1.70
CA ILE A 36 -0.95 11.85 3.06
C ILE A 36 -1.07 10.33 3.06
N HIS A 37 -1.92 9.75 2.21
CA HIS A 37 -2.01 8.28 2.10
C HIS A 37 -0.70 7.65 1.64
N ARG A 38 -0.03 8.27 0.67
CA ARG A 38 1.30 7.84 0.23
C ARG A 38 2.30 7.90 1.36
N LEU A 39 2.37 9.03 2.08
CA LEU A 39 3.26 9.21 3.21
C LEU A 39 3.03 8.16 4.29
N LEU A 40 1.77 7.89 4.64
CA LEU A 40 1.42 6.88 5.64
C LEU A 40 1.97 5.49 5.30
N ILE A 41 1.77 5.04 4.06
CA ILE A 41 2.23 3.72 3.60
C ILE A 41 3.76 3.67 3.53
N HIS A 42 4.40 4.73 3.06
CA HIS A 42 5.86 4.85 3.03
C HIS A 42 6.47 4.82 4.43
N SER A 43 5.95 5.62 5.36
CA SER A 43 6.42 5.62 6.75
C SER A 43 6.21 4.26 7.42
N TYR A 44 5.15 3.53 7.08
CA TYR A 44 4.97 2.16 7.55
C TYR A 44 6.06 1.22 7.01
N TYR A 45 6.36 1.26 5.71
CA TYR A 45 7.43 0.42 5.15
C TYR A 45 8.81 0.77 5.71
N GLU A 46 9.10 2.06 5.87
CA GLU A 46 10.34 2.53 6.49
C GLU A 46 10.46 2.05 7.94
N TYR A 47 9.39 2.19 8.71
CA TYR A 47 9.30 1.70 10.08
C TYR A 47 9.56 0.19 10.13
N MET A 48 8.87 -0.60 9.31
CA MET A 48 9.03 -2.07 9.30
C MET A 48 10.42 -2.51 8.85
N GLY A 49 11.05 -1.77 7.92
CA GLY A 49 12.43 -2.01 7.49
C GLY A 49 13.45 -1.90 8.63
N GLY A 50 13.16 -1.10 9.67
CA GLY A 50 13.98 -1.02 10.87
C GLY A 50 13.89 -2.24 11.82
N PHE A 51 12.89 -3.11 11.66
CA PHE A 51 12.65 -4.29 12.50
C PHE A 51 12.90 -5.61 11.75
N ASP A 52 13.86 -5.62 10.82
CA ASP A 52 14.26 -6.79 10.01
C ASP A 52 13.16 -7.38 9.11
N SER A 53 12.02 -6.71 8.93
CA SER A 53 11.01 -7.08 7.93
C SER A 53 11.52 -6.73 6.54
N LYS A 54 12.25 -7.65 5.91
CA LYS A 54 12.87 -7.43 4.60
C LYS A 54 11.88 -7.46 3.43
N LYS A 55 10.63 -7.88 3.66
CA LYS A 55 9.63 -8.06 2.61
C LYS A 55 8.27 -7.48 2.99
N ALA A 56 7.57 -6.96 2.00
CA ALA A 56 6.25 -6.36 2.13
C ALA A 56 5.28 -6.94 1.09
N LEU A 57 4.04 -7.22 1.50
CA LEU A 57 2.96 -7.64 0.62
C LEU A 57 1.81 -6.63 0.67
N LEU A 58 1.27 -6.35 -0.51
CA LEU A 58 0.12 -5.48 -0.70
C LEU A 58 -0.76 -6.05 -1.80
N TRP A 59 -2.04 -6.24 -1.52
CA TRP A 59 -3.00 -6.68 -2.51
C TRP A 59 -3.84 -5.51 -3.00
N SER A 60 -3.78 -5.26 -4.31
CA SER A 60 -4.62 -4.25 -4.97
C SER A 60 -6.02 -4.79 -5.22
N ASN A 61 -6.82 -4.88 -4.17
CA ASN A 61 -8.23 -5.24 -4.24
C ASN A 61 -9.06 -3.99 -3.93
N PRO A 62 -9.81 -3.43 -4.90
CA PRO A 62 -10.77 -2.39 -4.58
C PRO A 62 -11.93 -3.00 -3.76
N PRO A 63 -12.56 -2.20 -2.87
CA PRO A 63 -13.70 -2.64 -2.11
C PRO A 63 -14.87 -3.04 -3.03
N GLY A 64 -15.44 -4.22 -2.80
CA GLY A 64 -16.78 -4.57 -3.31
C GLY A 64 -17.90 -4.09 -2.39
N ASP A 65 -17.57 -3.87 -1.11
CA ASP A 65 -18.35 -3.26 -0.03
C ASP A 65 -17.37 -2.50 0.89
N ASP A 66 -17.84 -1.84 1.94
CA ASP A 66 -17.02 -1.06 2.87
C ASP A 66 -15.94 -1.90 3.58
N TYR A 67 -14.71 -1.38 3.66
CA TYR A 67 -13.62 -2.04 4.38
C TYR A 67 -13.60 -1.67 5.87
N VAL A 68 -13.33 -0.41 6.20
CA VAL A 68 -13.17 0.06 7.59
C VAL A 68 -14.28 1.03 7.96
N PHE A 69 -14.63 1.94 7.05
CA PHE A 69 -15.65 2.95 7.30
C PHE A 69 -17.00 2.50 6.76
N ASN A 70 -17.95 2.23 7.66
CA ASN A 70 -19.31 1.91 7.27
C ASN A 70 -19.98 3.13 6.62
N ILE A 71 -20.53 2.90 5.43
CA ILE A 71 -21.28 3.83 4.59
C ILE A 71 -20.41 5.01 4.15
N HIS A 72 -19.85 4.89 2.95
CA HIS A 72 -19.15 5.99 2.31
C HIS A 72 -20.12 7.08 1.79
N PRO A 73 -19.66 8.34 1.71
CA PRO A 73 -20.42 9.40 1.05
C PRO A 73 -20.72 9.01 -0.40
N PHE A 74 -21.96 9.27 -0.84
CA PHE A 74 -22.42 8.85 -2.17
C PHE A 74 -21.60 9.46 -3.32
N ASP A 75 -21.01 10.64 -3.10
CA ASP A 75 -20.18 11.37 -4.05
C ASP A 75 -18.68 11.03 -3.93
N GLN A 76 -18.29 10.09 -3.06
CA GLN A 76 -16.91 9.65 -2.95
C GLN A 76 -16.51 8.86 -4.21
N PRO A 77 -15.47 9.30 -4.95
CA PRO A 77 -14.97 8.51 -6.06
C PRO A 77 -14.18 7.30 -5.54
N PHE A 78 -14.47 6.13 -6.10
CA PHE A 78 -13.69 4.91 -5.90
C PHE A 78 -12.81 4.64 -7.12
N LEU A 79 -11.62 4.09 -6.86
CA LEU A 79 -10.76 3.60 -7.94
C LEU A 79 -11.20 2.19 -8.32
N ASP A 80 -11.35 1.94 -9.61
CA ASP A 80 -11.50 0.58 -10.12
C ASP A 80 -10.17 -0.22 -10.00
N SER A 81 -10.20 -1.52 -10.31
CA SER A 81 -9.01 -2.38 -10.16
C SER A 81 -7.79 -1.86 -10.96
N PRO A 82 -7.90 -1.51 -12.25
CA PRO A 82 -6.78 -0.93 -13.00
C PRO A 82 -6.25 0.38 -12.40
N GLN A 83 -7.14 1.29 -11.99
CA GLN A 83 -6.76 2.57 -11.41
C GLN A 83 -6.04 2.39 -10.07
N LEU A 84 -6.52 1.48 -9.23
CA LEU A 84 -5.92 1.18 -7.93
C LEU A 84 -4.53 0.54 -8.10
N ILE A 85 -4.37 -0.40 -9.05
CA ILE A 85 -3.08 -0.99 -9.39
C ILE A 85 -2.10 0.10 -9.82
N CYS A 86 -2.52 1.00 -10.71
CA CYS A 86 -1.71 2.12 -11.20
C CYS A 86 -1.31 3.07 -10.06
N TRP A 87 -2.24 3.34 -9.14
CA TRP A 87 -1.96 4.17 -7.96
C TRP A 87 -0.90 3.52 -7.06
N TYR A 88 -1.03 2.22 -6.74
CA TYR A 88 -0.03 1.51 -5.95
C TYR A 88 1.32 1.39 -6.65
N GLN A 89 1.37 1.16 -7.96
CA GLN A 89 2.63 1.13 -8.70
C GLN A 89 3.37 2.48 -8.64
N LYS A 90 2.64 3.60 -8.77
CA LYS A 90 3.21 4.95 -8.60
C LYS A 90 3.73 5.16 -7.18
N LEU A 91 2.98 4.71 -6.18
CA LEU A 91 3.38 4.76 -4.77
C LEU A 91 4.67 3.96 -4.52
N LEU A 92 4.75 2.72 -5.02
CA LEU A 92 5.90 1.85 -4.83
C LEU A 92 7.14 2.37 -5.57
N ARG A 93 6.96 2.92 -6.78
CA ARG A 93 8.04 3.58 -7.53
C ARG A 93 8.58 4.79 -6.79
N ASP A 94 7.72 5.66 -6.28
CA ASP A 94 8.17 6.79 -5.45
C ASP A 94 8.90 6.33 -4.18
N GLY A 95 8.48 5.21 -3.58
CA GLY A 95 9.18 4.61 -2.44
C GLY A 95 10.58 4.10 -2.82
N GLN A 96 10.73 3.56 -4.03
CA GLN A 96 12.02 3.15 -4.57
C GLN A 96 12.94 4.36 -4.84
N ASP A 97 12.41 5.41 -5.46
CA ASP A 97 13.16 6.65 -5.74
C ASP A 97 13.66 7.31 -4.45
N LYS A 98 12.86 7.22 -3.37
CA LYS A 98 13.22 7.70 -2.01
C LYS A 98 14.09 6.73 -1.20
N LYS A 99 14.46 5.57 -1.76
CA LYS A 99 15.24 4.52 -1.09
C LYS A 99 14.56 3.91 0.15
N ILE A 100 13.24 4.01 0.24
CA ILE A 100 12.42 3.32 1.26
C ILE A 100 12.26 1.84 0.88
N LEU A 101 12.15 1.56 -0.42
CA LEU A 101 12.05 0.21 -0.98
C LEU A 101 13.24 -0.05 -1.90
N ALA A 102 13.89 -1.20 -1.77
CA ALA A 102 14.96 -1.57 -2.69
C ALA A 102 14.41 -1.95 -4.08
N VAL A 103 13.37 -2.78 -4.10
CA VAL A 103 12.71 -3.29 -5.31
C VAL A 103 11.26 -3.66 -5.00
N PHE A 104 10.40 -3.59 -6.02
CA PHE A 104 9.06 -4.17 -5.97
C PHE A 104 8.77 -4.89 -7.29
N THR A 105 7.95 -5.93 -7.21
CA THR A 105 7.49 -6.70 -8.37
C THR A 105 6.10 -7.25 -8.10
N ASN A 106 5.39 -7.66 -9.14
CA ASN A 106 4.13 -8.38 -8.97
C ASN A 106 4.39 -9.90 -8.82
N PHE A 107 3.39 -10.64 -8.32
CA PHE A 107 3.53 -12.08 -8.10
C PHE A 107 3.75 -12.90 -9.38
N LYS A 108 3.23 -12.44 -10.51
CA LYS A 108 3.39 -13.14 -11.79
C LYS A 108 4.85 -13.12 -12.21
N ASP A 109 5.47 -11.95 -12.17
CA ASP A 109 6.86 -11.76 -12.59
C ASP A 109 7.84 -12.31 -11.55
N ALA A 110 7.53 -12.17 -10.25
CA ALA A 110 8.30 -12.79 -9.18
C ALA A 110 8.44 -14.30 -9.39
N ARG A 111 7.34 -15.00 -9.69
CA ARG A 111 7.35 -16.45 -9.91
C ARG A 111 8.24 -16.86 -11.08
N SER A 112 8.30 -16.06 -12.14
CA SER A 112 9.13 -16.34 -13.31
C SER A 112 10.64 -16.26 -13.00
N SER A 113 11.04 -15.44 -12.03
CA SER A 113 12.45 -15.35 -11.59
C SER A 113 12.89 -16.48 -10.65
N TRP A 114 11.98 -17.32 -10.16
CA TRP A 114 12.29 -18.41 -9.22
C TRP A 114 12.44 -19.77 -9.93
N ILE A 115 12.17 -19.81 -11.24
CA ILE A 115 12.17 -21.03 -12.07
C ILE A 115 13.37 -21.02 -13.06
N LEU A 116 14.22 -20.00 -12.99
CA LEU A 116 15.49 -19.88 -13.72
C LEU A 116 16.64 -19.80 -12.71
#